data_AF-A0A1I7NS66-F1
#
_entry.id   AF-A0A1I7NS66-F1
#
_cell.length_a   1.000
_cell.length_b   1.000
_cell.length_c   1.000
_cell.angle_alpha   90.00
_cell.angle_beta   90.00
_cell.angle_gamma   90.00
#
_symmetry.space_group_name_H-M   'P 1'
#
loop_
_entity.id
_entity.type
_entity.pdbx_description
1 polymer ?
#
loop_
_entity_poly.entity_id
_entity_poly.type
_entity_poly.pdbx_seq_one_letter_code
_entity_poly.pdbx_strand_id
1 'polypeptide(L)'
;MTSPVTRLDASGRTRGGPAIRHDWTGAEALALYELPLMDLLFRAQSVHRTSFDPNKVQMSRLLSIKTGGCAEDCGYCSQSAHHKTGLKASKLMEVERVLTEAKKAKAAGATRYCMGAAWRSPKARDMDVVVAMVEGVKALGMETCMTLGMLSDDDIVKLRDAGLDYYNHNVDTSEAYYDKVITTRTYADRLDTLARVRDAGMKVCSGGIVGMGEERQDRVDMLVTLANLEEHPESVPINMLVAIPGTPLGDTERIDPIDFVRTIAVARIMMPKSFVRLSAGRTEMSDEMQALCFFAGANSIFVGDTLLTADNPGEDKDSKLFAKLGLSALDIQIADPHEAELASTAVQRDARQS
;
A
#
# COMPACT_ATOMS: atom_id res chain seq x y z
N MET A 1 -37.06 20.59 -9.66
CA MET A 1 -36.46 20.64 -8.30
C MET A 1 -34.97 20.81 -8.49
N THR A 2 -34.45 21.98 -8.17
CA THR A 2 -33.05 22.38 -8.37
C THR A 2 -32.16 21.62 -7.39
N SER A 3 -31.22 20.81 -7.90
CA SER A 3 -30.17 20.18 -7.10
C SER A 3 -29.40 21.24 -6.30
N PRO A 4 -29.09 21.01 -5.02
CA PRO A 4 -28.29 21.94 -4.24
C PRO A 4 -26.89 21.96 -4.83
N VAL A 5 -26.47 23.10 -5.38
CA VAL A 5 -25.09 23.34 -5.79
C VAL A 5 -24.23 23.30 -4.55
N THR A 6 -23.43 22.25 -4.40
CA THR A 6 -22.46 22.12 -3.31
C THR A 6 -21.45 23.26 -3.42
N ARG A 7 -21.46 24.20 -2.46
CA ARG A 7 -20.49 25.31 -2.42
C ARG A 7 -19.11 24.76 -2.09
N LEU A 8 -18.21 24.80 -3.06
CA LEU A 8 -16.78 24.60 -2.89
C LEU A 8 -16.21 25.81 -2.16
N ASP A 9 -15.33 25.60 -1.18
CA ASP A 9 -14.56 26.70 -0.60
C ASP A 9 -13.42 27.15 -1.54
N ALA A 10 -12.67 28.19 -1.14
CA ALA A 10 -11.55 28.72 -1.93
C ALA A 10 -10.42 27.70 -2.18
N SER A 11 -10.45 26.54 -1.52
CA SER A 11 -9.55 25.41 -1.74
C SER A 11 -10.18 24.26 -2.53
N GLY A 12 -11.42 24.41 -3.00
CA GLY A 12 -12.15 23.37 -3.73
C GLY A 12 -12.72 22.26 -2.83
N ARG A 13 -12.81 22.45 -1.51
CA ARG A 13 -13.32 21.43 -0.58
C ARG A 13 -14.82 21.60 -0.32
N THR A 14 -15.55 20.49 -0.29
CA THR A 14 -16.95 20.43 0.14
C THR A 14 -17.01 20.33 1.67
N ARG A 15 -17.88 21.11 2.33
CA ARG A 15 -18.11 20.96 3.78
C ARG A 15 -18.87 19.65 4.05
N GLY A 16 -18.25 18.75 4.79
CA GLY A 16 -18.73 17.39 5.05
C GLY A 16 -17.97 16.37 4.20
N GLY A 17 -17.04 15.64 4.81
CA GLY A 17 -16.33 14.55 4.14
C GLY A 17 -17.28 13.41 3.76
N PRO A 18 -16.86 12.52 2.85
CA PRO A 18 -17.67 11.38 2.45
C PRO A 18 -17.93 10.48 3.65
N ALA A 19 -19.18 10.02 3.80
CA ALA A 19 -19.53 9.05 4.83
C ALA A 19 -18.75 7.75 4.58
N ILE A 20 -18.02 7.29 5.60
CA ILE A 20 -17.30 6.02 5.56
C ILE A 20 -18.31 4.89 5.79
N ARG A 21 -18.23 3.86 4.96
CA ARG A 21 -19.05 2.64 5.03
C ARG A 21 -18.15 1.43 5.23
N HIS A 22 -18.66 0.44 5.97
CA HIS A 22 -18.02 -0.84 6.25
C HIS A 22 -18.93 -2.03 5.95
N ASP A 23 -20.00 -1.78 5.19
CA ASP A 23 -21.08 -2.73 4.89
C ASP A 23 -21.28 -2.92 3.38
N TRP A 24 -20.19 -2.78 2.60
CA TRP A 24 -20.24 -2.95 1.15
C TRP A 24 -20.58 -4.40 0.80
N THR A 25 -21.52 -4.59 -0.11
CA THR A 25 -21.79 -5.91 -0.70
C THR A 25 -21.02 -6.09 -2.01
N GLY A 26 -20.73 -7.35 -2.37
CA GLY A 26 -20.14 -7.68 -3.68
C GLY A 26 -20.97 -7.15 -4.85
N ALA A 27 -22.30 -7.14 -4.73
CA ALA A 27 -23.20 -6.60 -5.75
C ALA A 27 -23.09 -5.06 -5.89
N GLU A 28 -22.99 -4.31 -4.79
CA GLU A 28 -22.77 -2.86 -4.85
C GLU A 28 -21.40 -2.53 -5.44
N ALA A 29 -20.35 -3.25 -5.06
CA ALA A 29 -19.01 -3.04 -5.57
C ALA A 29 -18.89 -3.39 -7.07
N LEU A 30 -19.52 -4.49 -7.50
CA LEU A 30 -19.62 -4.83 -8.92
C LEU A 30 -20.41 -3.77 -9.70
N ALA A 31 -21.53 -3.28 -9.15
CA ALA A 31 -22.30 -2.22 -9.78
C ALA A 31 -21.49 -0.93 -9.96
N LEU A 32 -20.58 -0.59 -9.02
CA LEU A 32 -19.62 0.50 -9.22
C LEU A 32 -18.64 0.19 -10.36
N TYR A 33 -18.06 -1.01 -10.37
CA TYR A 33 -17.10 -1.43 -11.38
C TYR A 33 -17.68 -1.37 -12.80
N GLU A 34 -18.96 -1.71 -12.95
CA GLU A 34 -19.68 -1.78 -14.23
C GLU A 34 -20.26 -0.45 -14.72
N LEU A 35 -20.16 0.63 -13.92
CA LEU A 35 -20.58 1.96 -14.38
C LEU A 35 -19.90 2.34 -15.71
N PRO A 36 -20.54 3.18 -16.55
CA PRO A 36 -19.84 3.81 -17.66
C PRO A 36 -18.55 4.46 -17.16
N LEU A 37 -17.43 4.22 -17.85
CA LEU A 37 -16.09 4.56 -17.33
C LEU A 37 -15.99 6.03 -16.90
N MET A 38 -16.58 6.93 -17.69
CA MET A 38 -16.53 8.36 -17.41
C MET A 38 -17.30 8.73 -16.14
N ASP A 39 -18.42 8.08 -15.87
CA ASP A 39 -19.21 8.29 -14.64
C ASP A 39 -18.49 7.73 -13.42
N LEU A 40 -17.87 6.55 -13.55
CA LEU A 40 -17.03 5.95 -12.51
C LEU A 40 -15.87 6.88 -12.15
N LEU A 41 -15.13 7.35 -13.16
CA LEU A 41 -13.98 8.22 -12.96
C LEU A 41 -14.39 9.58 -12.37
N PHE A 42 -15.49 10.16 -12.84
CA PHE A 42 -16.02 11.41 -12.28
C PHE A 42 -16.37 11.25 -10.80
N ARG A 43 -17.03 10.14 -10.42
CA ARG A 43 -17.36 9.83 -9.03
C ARG A 43 -16.12 9.62 -8.18
N ALA A 44 -15.15 8.84 -8.66
CA ALA A 44 -13.92 8.56 -7.93
C ALA A 44 -13.09 9.84 -7.71
N GLN A 45 -12.96 10.68 -8.73
CA GLN A 45 -12.25 11.95 -8.62
C GLN A 45 -12.98 12.94 -7.69
N SER A 46 -14.31 12.93 -7.71
CA SER A 46 -15.11 13.73 -6.77
C SER A 46 -14.82 13.30 -5.33
N VAL A 47 -14.86 11.99 -5.04
CA VAL A 47 -14.53 11.45 -3.71
C VAL A 47 -13.09 11.81 -3.32
N HIS A 48 -12.12 11.65 -4.23
CA HIS A 48 -10.73 11.94 -3.96
C HIS A 48 -10.50 13.38 -3.48
N ARG A 49 -11.10 14.36 -4.18
CA ARG A 49 -10.99 15.80 -3.85
C ARG A 49 -11.63 16.19 -2.52
N THR A 50 -12.58 15.40 -2.01
CA THR A 50 -13.16 15.66 -0.68
C THR A 50 -12.25 15.23 0.47
N SER A 51 -11.29 14.33 0.21
CA SER A 51 -10.48 13.69 1.25
C SER A 51 -8.99 14.01 1.16
N PHE A 52 -8.49 14.39 -0.02
CA PHE A 52 -7.07 14.65 -0.26
C PHE A 52 -6.85 15.93 -1.07
N ASP A 53 -5.64 16.47 -0.98
CA ASP A 53 -5.14 17.36 -2.03
C ASP A 53 -4.92 16.52 -3.31
N PRO A 54 -5.70 16.76 -4.38
CA PRO A 54 -5.70 15.91 -5.57
C PRO A 54 -4.40 15.97 -6.37
N ASN A 55 -3.52 16.94 -6.10
CA ASN A 55 -2.26 17.11 -6.82
C ASN A 55 -1.04 16.71 -5.97
N LYS A 56 -1.27 16.10 -4.81
CA LYS A 56 -0.23 15.61 -3.90
C LYS A 56 -0.20 14.09 -3.88
N VAL A 57 0.99 13.52 -4.13
CA VAL A 57 1.20 12.07 -4.17
C VAL A 57 2.19 11.66 -3.08
N GLN A 58 1.84 10.66 -2.28
CA GLN A 58 2.74 10.10 -1.29
C GLN A 58 3.83 9.25 -1.96
N MET A 59 5.10 9.61 -1.73
CA MET A 59 6.27 8.89 -2.25
C MET A 59 6.85 7.97 -1.17
N SER A 60 6.82 6.66 -1.41
CA SER A 60 7.44 5.63 -0.56
C SER A 60 8.62 4.97 -1.27
N ARG A 61 9.68 4.60 -0.56
CA ARG A 61 10.76 3.75 -1.07
C ARG A 61 10.61 2.34 -0.51
N LEU A 62 10.83 1.32 -1.33
CA LEU A 62 10.85 -0.09 -0.91
C LEU A 62 12.24 -0.67 -1.14
N LEU A 63 12.74 -1.41 -0.16
CA LEU A 63 13.97 -2.18 -0.24
C LEU A 63 13.71 -3.63 0.21
N SER A 64 14.21 -4.60 -0.56
CA SER A 64 14.25 -6.00 -0.13
C SER A 64 15.44 -6.21 0.81
N ILE A 65 15.19 -6.30 2.11
CA ILE A 65 16.22 -6.53 3.13
C ILE A 65 16.67 -7.99 3.19
N LYS A 66 15.87 -8.92 2.65
CA LYS A 66 16.23 -10.32 2.43
C LYS A 66 15.48 -10.83 1.20
N THR A 67 16.21 -11.27 0.17
CA THR A 67 15.66 -11.67 -1.13
C THR A 67 15.71 -13.17 -1.35
N GLY A 68 14.67 -13.73 -1.98
CA GLY A 68 14.64 -15.12 -2.48
C GLY A 68 14.57 -16.19 -1.40
N GLY A 69 14.42 -17.47 -1.76
CA GLY A 69 14.34 -18.58 -0.81
C GLY A 69 13.17 -18.47 0.17
N CYS A 70 12.03 -17.95 -0.28
CA CYS A 70 10.79 -17.91 0.50
C CYS A 70 10.13 -19.30 0.53
N ALA A 71 9.58 -19.69 1.69
CA ALA A 71 8.89 -20.97 1.84
C ALA A 71 7.48 -20.99 1.22
N GLU A 72 6.92 -19.81 0.95
CA GLU A 72 5.58 -19.63 0.40
C GLU A 72 5.55 -19.88 -1.11
N ASP A 73 4.42 -20.38 -1.62
CA ASP A 73 4.27 -20.89 -2.99
C ASP A 73 3.59 -19.93 -3.97
N CYS A 74 3.36 -18.66 -3.59
CA CYS A 74 2.59 -17.69 -4.37
C CYS A 74 2.92 -17.72 -5.88
N GLY A 75 1.91 -17.97 -6.71
CA GLY A 75 2.05 -18.21 -8.15
C GLY A 75 2.61 -17.04 -8.97
N TYR A 76 2.60 -15.83 -8.42
CA TYR A 76 3.15 -14.61 -9.03
C TYR A 76 4.58 -14.27 -8.56
N CYS A 77 5.07 -14.91 -7.49
CA CYS A 77 6.21 -14.38 -6.75
C CYS A 77 7.53 -15.00 -7.19
N SER A 78 8.44 -14.18 -7.73
CA SER A 78 9.79 -14.60 -8.13
C SER A 78 10.68 -15.08 -6.99
N GLN A 79 10.33 -14.74 -5.75
CA GLN A 79 11.11 -15.07 -4.55
C GLN A 79 10.73 -16.41 -3.92
N SER A 80 9.66 -17.04 -4.40
CA SER A 80 9.22 -18.38 -3.98
C SER A 80 10.31 -19.41 -4.29
N ALA A 81 10.66 -20.24 -3.31
CA ALA A 81 11.60 -21.35 -3.51
C ALA A 81 10.99 -22.50 -4.35
N HIS A 82 9.68 -22.47 -4.60
CA HIS A 82 8.98 -23.46 -5.42
C HIS A 82 9.15 -23.21 -6.93
N HIS A 83 9.57 -22.00 -7.32
CA HIS A 83 9.57 -21.53 -8.71
C HIS A 83 10.98 -21.33 -9.26
N LYS A 84 11.20 -21.62 -10.54
CA LYS A 84 12.51 -21.52 -11.19
C LYS A 84 12.66 -20.20 -11.96
N THR A 85 12.75 -19.10 -11.22
CA THR A 85 12.86 -17.75 -11.79
C THR A 85 14.29 -17.30 -12.08
N GLY A 86 15.29 -18.07 -11.63
CA GLY A 86 16.70 -17.68 -11.72
C GLY A 86 17.14 -16.63 -10.68
N LEU A 87 16.23 -16.19 -9.80
CA LEU A 87 16.54 -15.24 -8.74
C LEU A 87 17.52 -15.86 -7.72
N LYS A 88 18.62 -15.15 -7.45
CA LYS A 88 19.60 -15.56 -6.43
C LYS A 88 19.14 -15.10 -5.05
N ALA A 89 19.10 -16.02 -4.10
CA ALA A 89 18.80 -15.69 -2.71
C ALA A 89 19.95 -14.87 -2.08
N SER A 90 19.58 -13.89 -1.26
CA SER A 90 20.52 -13.12 -0.44
C SER A 90 20.30 -13.40 1.05
N LYS A 91 21.33 -13.14 1.85
CA LYS A 91 21.19 -13.07 3.30
C LYS A 91 20.47 -11.77 3.69
N LEU A 92 19.97 -11.73 4.92
CA LEU A 92 19.50 -10.49 5.52
C LEU A 92 20.60 -9.42 5.42
N MET A 93 20.23 -8.22 5.00
CA MET A 93 21.15 -7.08 4.88
C MET A 93 21.60 -6.59 6.25
N GLU A 94 22.82 -6.06 6.30
CA GLU A 94 23.32 -5.36 7.49
C GLU A 94 22.56 -4.04 7.72
N VAL A 95 22.32 -3.70 8.99
CA VAL A 95 21.60 -2.47 9.40
C VAL A 95 22.18 -1.23 8.72
N GLU A 96 23.50 -1.06 8.76
CA GLU A 96 24.18 0.11 8.15
C GLU A 96 23.90 0.26 6.65
N ARG A 97 23.77 -0.84 5.92
CA ARG A 97 23.43 -0.80 4.49
C ARG A 97 21.99 -0.33 4.30
N VAL A 98 21.05 -0.81 5.12
CA VAL A 98 19.65 -0.37 5.09
C VAL A 98 19.55 1.13 5.41
N LEU A 99 20.23 1.60 6.45
CA LEU A 99 20.23 3.02 6.82
C LEU A 99 20.89 3.91 5.77
N THR A 100 21.92 3.42 5.08
CA THR A 100 22.54 4.13 3.95
C THR A 100 21.54 4.33 2.82
N GLU A 101 20.80 3.28 2.44
CA GLU A 101 19.78 3.37 1.39
C GLU A 101 18.56 4.20 1.84
N ALA A 102 18.20 4.15 3.12
CA ALA A 102 17.15 5.01 3.69
C ALA A 102 17.52 6.50 3.63
N LYS A 103 18.77 6.87 3.95
CA LYS A 103 19.25 8.25 3.81
C LYS A 103 19.19 8.75 2.37
N LYS A 104 19.57 7.90 1.40
CA LYS A 104 19.45 8.22 -0.03
C LYS A 104 18.00 8.46 -0.43
N ALA A 105 17.10 7.56 -0.02
CA ALA A 105 15.68 7.68 -0.29
C ALA A 105 15.07 8.95 0.29
N LYS A 106 15.43 9.30 1.54
CA LYS A 106 15.02 10.55 2.17
C LYS A 106 15.49 11.77 1.36
N ALA A 107 16.76 11.78 0.95
CA ALA A 107 17.32 12.86 0.14
C ALA A 107 16.63 13.00 -1.23
N ALA A 108 16.13 11.90 -1.79
CA ALA A 108 15.32 11.86 -3.01
C ALA A 108 13.83 12.23 -2.78
N GLY A 109 13.44 12.61 -1.55
CA GLY A 109 12.08 13.05 -1.24
C GLY A 109 11.11 11.94 -0.84
N ALA A 110 11.58 10.71 -0.61
CA ALA A 110 10.72 9.68 -0.04
C ALA A 110 10.37 10.05 1.40
N THR A 111 9.09 9.92 1.73
CA THR A 111 8.56 10.24 3.08
C THR A 111 8.40 9.00 3.94
N ARG A 112 8.27 7.83 3.30
CA ARG A 112 8.18 6.52 3.93
C ARG A 112 9.23 5.57 3.38
N TYR A 113 9.84 4.79 4.27
CA TYR A 113 10.78 3.74 3.92
C TYR A 113 10.24 2.37 4.31
N CYS A 114 10.07 1.51 3.30
CA CYS A 114 9.48 0.18 3.41
C CYS A 114 10.58 -0.88 3.27
N MET A 115 10.61 -1.84 4.18
CA MET A 115 11.57 -2.95 4.17
C MET A 115 10.83 -4.28 4.03
N GLY A 116 11.12 -5.03 2.98
CA GLY A 116 10.49 -6.33 2.71
C GLY A 116 11.45 -7.48 2.87
N ALA A 117 10.98 -8.60 3.41
CA ALA A 117 11.74 -9.82 3.54
C ALA A 117 11.00 -11.02 2.94
N ALA A 118 11.72 -11.86 2.19
CA ALA A 118 11.21 -13.09 1.60
C ALA A 118 11.06 -14.20 2.66
N TRP A 119 10.13 -14.02 3.59
CA TRP A 119 9.84 -14.96 4.66
C TRP A 119 8.35 -15.31 4.70
N ARG A 120 8.05 -16.49 5.25
CA ARG A 120 6.71 -16.81 5.76
C ARG A 120 6.40 -16.02 7.04
N SER A 121 7.38 -16.01 7.94
CA SER A 121 7.37 -15.32 9.23
C SER A 121 8.82 -14.97 9.59
N PRO A 122 9.05 -13.87 10.33
CA PRO A 122 10.39 -13.55 10.82
C PRO A 122 10.90 -14.65 11.76
N LYS A 123 12.23 -14.78 11.89
CA LYS A 123 12.87 -15.71 12.81
C LYS A 123 13.34 -14.94 14.04
N ALA A 124 13.20 -15.53 15.23
CA ALA A 124 13.61 -14.90 16.49
C ALA A 124 15.06 -14.37 16.46
N ARG A 125 16.00 -15.14 15.88
CA ARG A 125 17.42 -14.76 15.75
C ARG A 125 17.67 -13.52 14.86
N ASP A 126 16.74 -13.21 13.96
CA ASP A 126 16.87 -12.12 13.00
C ASP A 126 16.14 -10.86 13.51
N MET A 127 15.34 -10.97 14.58
CA MET A 127 14.47 -9.88 15.05
C MET A 127 15.23 -8.70 15.63
N ASP A 128 16.32 -8.91 16.36
CA ASP A 128 17.11 -7.80 16.91
C ASP A 128 17.70 -6.92 15.80
N VAL A 129 18.10 -7.54 14.69
CA VAL A 129 18.58 -6.83 13.50
C VAL A 129 17.45 -6.04 12.84
N VAL A 130 16.26 -6.64 12.74
CA VAL A 130 15.06 -5.99 12.18
C VAL A 130 14.63 -4.79 13.03
N VAL A 131 14.61 -4.93 14.36
CA VAL A 131 14.32 -3.84 15.31
C VAL A 131 15.30 -2.68 15.12
N ALA A 132 16.60 -2.97 15.06
CA ALA A 132 17.62 -1.93 14.82
C ALA A 132 17.43 -1.20 13.47
N MET A 133 16.95 -1.88 12.43
CA MET A 133 16.58 -1.22 11.17
C MET A 133 15.41 -0.26 11.35
N VAL A 134 14.35 -0.66 12.06
CA VAL A 134 13.18 0.19 12.32
C VAL A 134 13.58 1.43 13.10
N GLU A 135 14.29 1.26 14.22
CA GLU A 135 14.76 2.36 15.07
C GLU A 135 15.64 3.34 14.28
N GLY A 136 16.59 2.82 13.50
CA GLY A 136 17.47 3.65 12.69
C GLY A 136 16.73 4.43 11.61
N VAL A 137 15.75 3.82 10.91
CA VAL A 137 14.93 4.53 9.92
C VAL A 137 14.02 5.56 10.60
N LYS A 138 13.45 5.24 11.77
CA LYS A 138 12.62 6.16 12.54
C LYS A 138 13.41 7.39 12.98
N ALA A 139 14.64 7.19 13.44
CA ALA A 139 15.57 8.25 13.83
C ALA A 139 15.98 9.16 12.66
N LEU A 140 15.87 8.69 11.41
CA LEU A 140 16.02 9.55 10.23
C LEU A 140 14.83 10.47 10.01
N GLY A 141 13.76 10.40 10.82
CA GLY A 141 12.54 11.16 10.60
C GLY A 141 11.89 10.79 9.28
N MET A 142 11.67 9.48 9.07
CA MET A 142 10.86 8.93 7.99
C MET A 142 9.76 8.06 8.60
N GLU A 143 8.63 7.90 7.90
CA GLU A 143 7.70 6.83 8.26
C GLU A 143 8.35 5.46 8.02
N THR A 144 8.22 4.55 8.98
CA THR A 144 8.77 3.18 8.91
C THR A 144 7.69 2.21 8.45
N CYS A 145 8.04 1.30 7.54
CA CYS A 145 7.11 0.27 7.06
C CYS A 145 7.83 -1.07 6.84
N MET A 146 7.16 -2.17 7.17
CA MET A 146 7.72 -3.51 6.91
C MET A 146 6.71 -4.51 6.36
N THR A 147 7.19 -5.49 5.60
CA THR A 147 6.47 -6.71 5.22
C THR A 147 7.34 -7.93 5.46
N LEU A 148 7.06 -8.66 6.55
CA LEU A 148 7.89 -9.79 7.01
C LEU A 148 7.12 -11.12 7.03
N GLY A 149 5.89 -11.14 6.50
CA GLY A 149 5.01 -12.30 6.51
C GLY A 149 4.00 -12.27 7.66
N MET A 150 3.71 -13.41 8.26
CA MET A 150 2.83 -13.55 9.43
C MET A 150 3.65 -13.34 10.70
N LEU A 151 3.26 -12.36 11.52
CA LEU A 151 3.93 -12.06 12.79
C LEU A 151 3.35 -12.89 13.94
N SER A 152 4.18 -13.21 14.93
CA SER A 152 3.72 -13.57 16.26
C SER A 152 3.42 -12.32 17.10
N ASP A 153 2.73 -12.48 18.23
CA ASP A 153 2.40 -11.35 19.11
C ASP A 153 3.65 -10.69 19.70
N ASP A 154 4.67 -11.49 20.02
CA ASP A 154 5.98 -11.00 20.45
C ASP A 154 6.67 -10.17 19.36
N ASP A 155 6.58 -10.58 18.09
CA ASP A 155 7.12 -9.81 16.97
C ASP A 155 6.41 -8.47 16.81
N ILE A 156 5.07 -8.47 16.94
CA ILE A 156 4.22 -7.29 16.85
C ILE A 156 4.60 -6.26 17.92
N VAL A 157 4.73 -6.70 19.18
CA VAL A 157 5.13 -5.84 20.30
C VAL A 157 6.52 -5.25 20.05
N LYS A 158 7.50 -6.06 19.67
CA LYS A 158 8.86 -5.59 19.38
C LYS A 158 8.91 -4.55 18.27
N LEU A 159 8.17 -4.78 17.17
CA LEU A 159 8.14 -3.85 16.04
C LEU A 159 7.43 -2.55 16.39
N ARG A 160 6.31 -2.61 17.12
CA ARG A 160 5.62 -1.43 17.63
C ARG A 160 6.54 -0.60 18.52
N ASP A 161 7.18 -1.24 19.49
CA ASP A 161 8.05 -0.56 20.46
C ASP A 161 9.30 0.05 19.81
N ALA A 162 9.81 -0.59 18.74
CA ALA A 162 10.87 -0.05 17.89
C ALA A 162 10.44 1.18 17.05
N GLY A 163 9.13 1.46 16.99
CA GLY A 163 8.56 2.58 16.25
C GLY A 163 8.16 2.25 14.81
N LEU A 164 7.71 1.02 14.54
CA LEU A 164 7.16 0.66 13.23
C LEU A 164 5.80 1.35 13.01
N ASP A 165 5.70 2.23 12.00
CA ASP A 165 4.48 2.98 11.72
C ASP A 165 3.46 2.16 10.92
N TYR A 166 3.94 1.39 9.94
CA TYR A 166 3.12 0.60 9.03
C TYR A 166 3.56 -0.85 8.93
N TYR A 167 2.59 -1.76 8.89
CA TYR A 167 2.81 -3.15 8.48
C TYR A 167 2.07 -3.47 7.19
N ASN A 168 2.78 -4.04 6.21
CA ASN A 168 2.18 -4.48 4.96
C ASN A 168 1.84 -5.97 4.98
N HIS A 169 0.57 -6.27 4.72
CA HIS A 169 0.04 -7.63 4.66
C HIS A 169 -1.19 -7.69 3.73
N ASN A 170 -0.97 -7.92 2.44
CA ASN A 170 -2.01 -7.89 1.40
C ASN A 170 -3.06 -9.01 1.55
N VAL A 171 -4.26 -8.88 0.99
CA VAL A 171 -5.16 -10.03 0.81
C VAL A 171 -5.02 -10.67 -0.57
N ASP A 172 -4.24 -10.04 -1.45
CA ASP A 172 -3.84 -10.46 -2.80
C ASP A 172 -5.00 -10.53 -3.82
N THR A 173 -6.13 -11.16 -3.49
CA THR A 173 -7.32 -11.32 -4.34
C THR A 173 -8.56 -11.61 -3.47
N SER A 174 -9.66 -12.10 -4.05
CA SER A 174 -10.82 -12.62 -3.32
C SER A 174 -10.47 -13.91 -2.56
N GLU A 175 -11.23 -14.20 -1.50
CA GLU A 175 -11.09 -15.49 -0.79
C GLU A 175 -11.36 -16.68 -1.73
N ALA A 176 -12.33 -16.54 -2.65
CA ALA A 176 -12.73 -17.60 -3.58
C ALA A 176 -11.70 -17.93 -4.67
N TYR A 177 -10.76 -17.03 -4.95
CA TYR A 177 -9.69 -17.23 -5.93
C TYR A 177 -8.32 -17.52 -5.27
N TYR A 178 -8.21 -17.32 -3.95
CA TYR A 178 -6.92 -17.32 -3.26
C TYR A 178 -6.18 -18.65 -3.38
N ASP A 179 -6.89 -19.78 -3.26
CA ASP A 179 -6.33 -21.14 -3.31
C ASP A 179 -5.78 -21.55 -4.69
N LYS A 180 -6.17 -20.84 -5.75
CA LYS A 180 -5.61 -21.00 -7.10
C LYS A 180 -4.22 -20.37 -7.24
N VAL A 181 -3.88 -19.43 -6.36
CA VAL A 181 -2.64 -18.64 -6.44
C VAL A 181 -1.67 -19.00 -5.31
N ILE A 182 -2.17 -19.27 -4.11
CA ILE A 182 -1.39 -19.50 -2.90
C ILE A 182 -2.02 -20.65 -2.12
N THR A 183 -1.23 -21.68 -1.79
CA THR A 183 -1.72 -22.83 -1.00
C THR A 183 -0.99 -22.99 0.33
N THR A 184 0.17 -22.36 0.51
CA THR A 184 0.95 -22.51 1.75
C THR A 184 0.36 -21.78 2.96
N ARG A 185 -0.64 -20.90 2.77
CA ARG A 185 -1.32 -20.12 3.82
C ARG A 185 -2.78 -19.92 3.44
N THR A 186 -3.64 -19.69 4.43
CA THR A 186 -5.07 -19.45 4.21
C THR A 186 -5.38 -17.96 4.07
N TYR A 187 -6.55 -17.62 3.54
CA TYR A 187 -7.05 -16.24 3.52
C TYR A 187 -7.26 -15.70 4.95
N ALA A 188 -7.79 -16.55 5.83
CA ALA A 188 -8.00 -16.24 7.24
C ALA A 188 -6.69 -15.89 7.99
N ASP A 189 -5.57 -16.57 7.70
CA ASP A 189 -4.26 -16.24 8.29
C ASP A 189 -3.86 -14.78 8.00
N ARG A 190 -4.24 -14.27 6.82
CA ARG A 190 -3.96 -12.89 6.41
C ARG A 190 -4.78 -11.90 7.24
N LEU A 191 -6.08 -12.17 7.36
CA LEU A 191 -7.00 -11.34 8.13
C LEU A 191 -6.66 -11.32 9.61
N ASP A 192 -6.28 -12.46 10.19
CA ASP A 192 -5.83 -12.55 11.58
C ASP A 192 -4.58 -11.70 11.82
N THR A 193 -3.58 -11.78 10.92
CA THR A 193 -2.37 -10.95 11.03
C THR A 193 -2.71 -9.46 10.95
N LEU A 194 -3.65 -9.07 10.08
CA LEU A 194 -4.10 -7.68 9.97
C LEU A 194 -4.78 -7.17 11.24
N ALA A 195 -5.67 -7.98 11.84
CA ALA A 195 -6.34 -7.66 13.08
C ALA A 195 -5.32 -7.48 14.23
N ARG A 196 -4.38 -8.40 14.39
CA ARG A 196 -3.36 -8.30 15.46
C ARG A 196 -2.43 -7.11 15.29
N VAL A 197 -2.06 -6.75 14.06
CA VAL A 197 -1.30 -5.52 13.76
C VAL A 197 -2.11 -4.27 14.14
N ARG A 198 -3.41 -4.26 13.82
CA ARG A 198 -4.33 -3.17 14.17
C ARG A 198 -4.43 -3.00 15.68
N ASP A 199 -4.69 -4.08 16.40
CA ASP A 199 -4.87 -4.08 17.86
C ASP A 199 -3.62 -3.57 18.59
N ALA A 200 -2.44 -3.77 17.99
CA ALA A 200 -1.19 -3.22 18.50
C ALA A 200 -0.97 -1.73 18.21
N GLY A 201 -1.90 -1.06 17.51
CA GLY A 201 -1.85 0.37 17.19
C GLY A 201 -0.98 0.72 15.97
N MET A 202 -0.59 -0.27 15.15
CA MET A 202 0.15 -0.02 13.91
C MET A 202 -0.79 0.23 12.74
N LYS A 203 -0.38 1.11 11.83
CA LYS A 203 -1.12 1.35 10.59
C LYS A 203 -0.96 0.16 9.65
N VAL A 204 -1.99 -0.12 8.88
CA VAL A 204 -2.13 -1.27 8.00
C VAL A 204 -1.95 -0.79 6.56
N CYS A 205 -1.09 -1.50 5.85
CA CYS A 205 -0.98 -1.42 4.41
C CYS A 205 -1.46 -2.75 3.82
N SER A 206 -2.67 -2.80 3.28
CA SER A 206 -3.23 -4.04 2.71
C SER A 206 -3.98 -3.78 1.43
N GLY A 207 -3.71 -4.60 0.43
CA GLY A 207 -4.26 -4.49 -0.92
C GLY A 207 -4.12 -5.81 -1.66
N GLY A 208 -3.92 -5.76 -2.98
CA GLY A 208 -3.74 -6.98 -3.76
C GLY A 208 -3.18 -6.77 -5.16
N ILE A 209 -3.36 -7.78 -6.00
CA ILE A 209 -2.79 -7.89 -7.34
C ILE A 209 -3.93 -8.12 -8.35
N VAL A 210 -3.90 -7.37 -9.44
CA VAL A 210 -4.90 -7.40 -10.51
C VAL A 210 -4.25 -7.95 -11.78
N GLY A 211 -4.94 -8.85 -12.47
CA GLY A 211 -4.46 -9.47 -13.71
C GLY A 211 -3.75 -10.82 -13.52
N MET A 212 -4.06 -11.56 -12.46
CA MET A 212 -3.65 -12.95 -12.22
C MET A 212 -4.47 -13.99 -12.98
N GLY A 213 -5.46 -13.56 -13.76
CA GLY A 213 -6.48 -14.42 -14.36
C GLY A 213 -7.75 -14.53 -13.51
N GLU A 214 -7.89 -13.68 -12.50
CA GLU A 214 -9.09 -13.53 -11.70
C GLU A 214 -10.19 -12.79 -12.46
N GLU A 215 -11.44 -13.11 -12.11
CA GLU A 215 -12.62 -12.48 -12.71
C GLU A 215 -12.85 -11.08 -12.14
N ARG A 216 -13.72 -10.30 -12.81
CA ARG A 216 -14.12 -8.97 -12.30
C ARG A 216 -14.68 -9.03 -10.88
N GLN A 217 -15.44 -10.08 -10.59
CA GLN A 217 -16.01 -10.31 -9.26
C GLN A 217 -14.91 -10.47 -8.20
N ASP A 218 -13.85 -11.22 -8.51
CA ASP A 218 -12.74 -11.44 -7.57
C ASP A 218 -12.05 -10.13 -7.18
N ARG A 219 -11.88 -9.22 -8.15
CA ARG A 219 -11.27 -7.90 -7.93
C ARG A 219 -12.11 -7.04 -6.99
N VAL A 220 -13.41 -7.01 -7.19
CA VAL A 220 -14.30 -6.20 -6.32
C VAL A 220 -14.48 -6.85 -4.95
N ASP A 221 -14.52 -8.17 -4.86
CA ASP A 221 -14.62 -8.89 -3.58
C ASP A 221 -13.37 -8.69 -2.73
N MET A 222 -12.17 -8.65 -3.33
CA MET A 222 -10.95 -8.23 -2.66
C MET A 222 -11.10 -6.83 -2.01
N LEU A 223 -11.68 -5.87 -2.74
CA LEU A 223 -11.91 -4.52 -2.21
C LEU A 223 -13.00 -4.48 -1.14
N VAL A 224 -14.04 -5.31 -1.29
CA VAL A 224 -15.09 -5.48 -0.28
C VAL A 224 -14.50 -5.99 1.03
N THR A 225 -13.62 -7.00 1.00
CA THR A 225 -12.93 -7.49 2.20
C THR A 225 -12.22 -6.35 2.91
N LEU A 226 -11.43 -5.55 2.19
CA LEU A 226 -10.63 -4.47 2.77
C LEU A 226 -11.50 -3.30 3.28
N ALA A 227 -12.56 -2.95 2.55
CA ALA A 227 -13.46 -1.87 2.91
C ALA A 227 -14.42 -2.22 4.06
N ASN A 228 -14.58 -3.51 4.37
CA ASN A 228 -15.43 -3.98 5.46
C ASN A 228 -14.65 -4.45 6.69
N LEU A 229 -13.32 -4.28 6.71
CA LEU A 229 -12.56 -4.34 7.95
C LEU A 229 -13.09 -3.28 8.94
N GLU A 230 -12.92 -3.52 10.24
CA GLU A 230 -13.34 -2.58 11.29
C GLU A 230 -12.82 -1.16 11.02
N GLU A 231 -11.58 -1.06 10.56
CA GLU A 231 -11.00 0.14 10.00
C GLU A 231 -10.44 -0.13 8.61
N HIS A 232 -10.67 0.80 7.67
CA HIS A 232 -10.05 0.71 6.35
C HIS A 232 -8.52 0.78 6.47
N PRO A 233 -7.75 0.00 5.71
CA PRO A 233 -6.30 0.15 5.65
C PRO A 233 -5.92 1.60 5.33
N GLU A 234 -4.95 2.18 6.05
CA GLU A 234 -4.49 3.54 5.75
C GLU A 234 -3.82 3.62 4.38
N SER A 235 -3.26 2.50 3.90
CA SER A 235 -2.69 2.38 2.56
C SER A 235 -3.21 1.12 1.88
N VAL A 236 -3.77 1.27 0.68
CA VAL A 236 -4.31 0.19 -0.15
C VAL A 236 -3.48 0.09 -1.44
N PRO A 237 -2.43 -0.75 -1.47
CA PRO A 237 -1.65 -0.98 -2.68
C PRO A 237 -2.43 -1.84 -3.68
N ILE A 238 -2.63 -1.30 -4.89
CA ILE A 238 -3.17 -2.05 -6.02
C ILE A 238 -2.04 -2.28 -7.00
N ASN A 239 -1.57 -3.53 -7.03
CA ASN A 239 -0.50 -3.98 -7.90
C ASN A 239 -1.09 -4.50 -9.20
N MET A 240 -0.44 -4.23 -10.32
CA MET A 240 -0.66 -4.98 -11.55
C MET A 240 0.26 -6.21 -11.53
N LEU A 241 -0.22 -7.37 -11.98
CA LEU A 241 0.61 -8.56 -12.10
C LEU A 241 1.86 -8.22 -12.94
N VAL A 242 3.03 -8.48 -12.37
CA VAL A 242 4.28 -8.54 -13.12
C VAL A 242 4.48 -10.00 -13.48
N ALA A 243 4.27 -10.35 -14.76
CA ALA A 243 4.38 -11.71 -15.23
C ALA A 243 5.86 -12.12 -15.32
N ILE A 244 6.32 -12.94 -14.35
CA ILE A 244 7.73 -13.32 -14.25
C ILE A 244 7.92 -14.74 -14.81
N PRO A 245 8.79 -14.92 -15.82
CA PRO A 245 9.10 -16.25 -16.36
C PRO A 245 9.54 -17.24 -15.29
N GLY A 246 9.02 -18.47 -15.37
CA GLY A 246 9.30 -19.54 -14.41
C GLY A 246 8.42 -19.55 -13.16
N THR A 247 7.51 -18.58 -13.00
CA THR A 247 6.40 -18.64 -12.05
C THR A 247 5.14 -19.23 -12.72
N PRO A 248 4.19 -19.83 -11.96
CA PRO A 248 2.93 -20.32 -12.51
C PRO A 248 2.13 -19.27 -13.31
N LEU A 249 2.25 -18.00 -12.94
CA LEU A 249 1.56 -16.88 -13.60
C LEU A 249 2.45 -16.15 -14.63
N GLY A 250 3.61 -16.72 -15.00
CA GLY A 250 4.59 -16.06 -15.86
C GLY A 250 4.16 -15.82 -17.30
N ASP A 251 3.17 -16.58 -17.80
CA ASP A 251 2.63 -16.48 -19.16
C ASP A 251 1.19 -15.92 -19.18
N THR A 252 0.74 -15.34 -18.06
CA THR A 252 -0.62 -14.77 -17.95
C THR A 252 -0.78 -13.58 -18.87
N GLU A 253 -1.95 -13.49 -19.53
CA GLU A 253 -2.29 -12.33 -20.35
C GLU A 253 -2.38 -11.07 -19.51
N ARG A 254 -1.95 -9.94 -20.08
CA ARG A 254 -2.00 -8.66 -19.40
C ARG A 254 -3.45 -8.22 -19.21
N ILE A 255 -3.75 -7.69 -18.02
CA ILE A 255 -4.99 -6.98 -17.72
C ILE A 255 -5.22 -5.84 -18.74
N ASP A 256 -6.46 -5.65 -19.16
CA ASP A 256 -6.84 -4.45 -19.90
C ASP A 256 -6.56 -3.18 -19.06
N PRO A 257 -5.85 -2.17 -19.58
CA PRO A 257 -5.55 -0.94 -18.84
C PRO A 257 -6.78 -0.25 -18.22
N ILE A 258 -7.93 -0.31 -18.90
CA ILE A 258 -9.18 0.27 -18.41
C ILE A 258 -9.72 -0.53 -17.21
N ASP A 259 -9.60 -1.86 -17.22
CA ASP A 259 -10.02 -2.70 -16.09
C ASP A 259 -9.15 -2.43 -14.84
N PHE A 260 -7.86 -2.19 -15.03
CA PHE A 260 -6.99 -1.77 -13.93
C PHE A 260 -7.40 -0.40 -13.37
N VAL A 261 -7.64 0.59 -14.24
CA VAL A 261 -8.12 1.93 -13.85
C VAL A 261 -9.46 1.87 -13.13
N ARG A 262 -10.40 1.00 -13.57
CA ARG A 262 -11.68 0.75 -12.88
C ARG A 262 -11.45 0.29 -11.44
N THR A 263 -10.52 -0.64 -11.24
CA THR A 263 -10.21 -1.17 -9.91
C THR A 263 -9.70 -0.06 -8.97
N ILE A 264 -8.83 0.83 -9.46
CA ILE A 264 -8.37 2.02 -8.71
C ILE A 264 -9.55 2.93 -8.33
N ALA A 265 -10.44 3.22 -9.29
CA ALA A 265 -11.59 4.09 -9.07
C ALA A 265 -12.56 3.53 -8.02
N VAL A 266 -12.84 2.23 -8.09
CA VAL A 266 -13.69 1.52 -7.11
C VAL A 266 -13.03 1.55 -5.72
N ALA A 267 -11.73 1.26 -5.62
CA ALA A 267 -11.00 1.34 -4.36
C ALA A 267 -11.09 2.74 -3.72
N ARG A 268 -10.91 3.81 -4.52
CA ARG A 268 -11.06 5.19 -4.05
C ARG A 268 -12.47 5.48 -3.52
N ILE A 269 -13.51 5.04 -4.23
CA ILE A 269 -14.90 5.30 -3.82
C ILE A 269 -15.24 4.57 -2.52
N MET A 270 -14.81 3.32 -2.38
CA MET A 270 -15.14 2.49 -1.23
C MET A 270 -14.35 2.87 0.02
N MET A 271 -13.09 3.30 -0.16
CA MET A 271 -12.16 3.64 0.92
C MET A 271 -11.67 5.09 0.78
N PRO A 272 -12.55 6.09 1.04
CA PRO A 272 -12.30 7.48 0.69
C PRO A 272 -11.13 8.12 1.44
N LYS A 273 -10.79 7.63 2.64
CA LYS A 273 -9.68 8.16 3.45
C LYS A 273 -8.37 7.38 3.32
N SER A 274 -8.36 6.28 2.56
CA SER A 274 -7.16 5.47 2.35
C SER A 274 -6.29 6.04 1.24
N PHE A 275 -4.98 5.95 1.40
CA PHE A 275 -4.05 6.16 0.29
C PHE A 275 -4.15 4.97 -0.67
N VAL A 276 -4.62 5.21 -1.89
CA VAL A 276 -4.64 4.15 -2.92
C VAL A 276 -3.29 4.21 -3.62
N ARG A 277 -2.44 3.20 -3.38
CA ARG A 277 -1.07 3.17 -3.90
C ARG A 277 -1.04 2.44 -5.23
N LEU A 278 -0.63 3.16 -6.27
CA LEU A 278 -0.24 2.59 -7.55
C LEU A 278 1.18 2.02 -7.39
N SER A 279 1.30 0.69 -7.29
CA SER A 279 2.55 0.02 -6.89
C SER A 279 3.19 -0.79 -8.02
N ALA A 280 3.23 -2.13 -7.92
CA ALA A 280 3.94 -2.95 -8.91
C ALA A 280 3.28 -2.91 -10.29
N GLY A 281 4.12 -3.05 -11.34
CA GLY A 281 3.72 -3.03 -12.74
C GLY A 281 3.73 -1.66 -13.42
N ARG A 282 4.01 -0.56 -12.70
CA ARG A 282 4.09 0.80 -13.28
C ARG A 282 5.06 0.94 -14.46
N THR A 283 6.12 0.14 -14.50
CA THR A 283 7.09 0.10 -15.62
C THR A 283 6.40 -0.24 -16.94
N GLU A 284 5.37 -1.09 -16.90
CA GLU A 284 4.62 -1.54 -18.07
C GLU A 284 3.44 -0.63 -18.43
N MET A 285 3.11 0.34 -17.56
CA MET A 285 2.04 1.30 -17.79
C MET A 285 2.52 2.47 -18.65
N SER A 286 1.69 2.91 -19.60
CA SER A 286 1.94 4.16 -20.33
C SER A 286 1.74 5.37 -19.42
N ASP A 287 2.24 6.54 -19.86
CA ASP A 287 2.03 7.81 -19.15
C ASP A 287 0.54 8.12 -19.00
N GLU A 288 -0.26 7.85 -20.03
CA GLU A 288 -1.71 8.07 -20.04
C GLU A 288 -2.43 7.13 -19.06
N MET A 289 -1.99 5.88 -18.97
CA MET A 289 -2.56 4.92 -18.01
C MET A 289 -2.27 5.36 -16.57
N GLN A 290 -1.04 5.77 -16.27
CA GLN A 290 -0.70 6.31 -14.95
C GLN A 290 -1.47 7.61 -14.65
N ALA A 291 -1.60 8.50 -15.63
CA ALA A 291 -2.41 9.72 -15.50
C ALA A 291 -3.88 9.40 -15.19
N LEU A 292 -4.46 8.41 -15.85
CA LEU A 292 -5.81 7.93 -15.55
C LEU A 292 -5.92 7.29 -14.16
N CYS A 293 -4.89 6.56 -13.69
CA CYS A 293 -4.87 6.03 -12.34
C CYS A 293 -4.84 7.15 -11.28
N PHE A 294 -4.03 8.19 -11.48
CA PHE A 294 -4.03 9.36 -10.61
C PHE A 294 -5.39 10.08 -10.63
N PHE A 295 -5.98 10.25 -11.82
CA PHE A 295 -7.32 10.82 -11.96
C PHE A 295 -8.41 9.98 -11.28
N ALA A 296 -8.30 8.64 -11.34
CA ALA A 296 -9.17 7.70 -10.65
C ALA A 296 -9.02 7.73 -9.12
N GLY A 297 -7.97 8.38 -8.60
CA GLY A 297 -7.77 8.61 -7.17
C GLY A 297 -6.61 7.84 -6.54
N ALA A 298 -5.74 7.20 -7.34
CA ALA A 298 -4.44 6.77 -6.85
C ALA A 298 -3.63 7.99 -6.39
N ASN A 299 -3.04 7.93 -5.20
CA ASN A 299 -2.35 9.07 -4.58
C ASN A 299 -1.14 8.64 -3.74
N SER A 300 -0.59 7.46 -4.05
CA SER A 300 0.70 7.00 -3.52
C SER A 300 1.42 6.17 -4.57
N ILE A 301 2.76 6.20 -4.58
CA ILE A 301 3.60 5.35 -5.44
C ILE A 301 4.85 4.84 -4.70
N PHE A 302 5.46 3.79 -5.24
CA PHE A 302 6.85 3.46 -4.96
C PHE A 302 7.80 4.17 -5.92
N VAL A 303 8.88 4.74 -5.38
CA VAL A 303 9.91 5.45 -6.16
C VAL A 303 11.25 4.72 -6.17
N GLY A 304 12.07 5.07 -7.16
CA GLY A 304 13.39 4.49 -7.46
C GLY A 304 13.29 3.22 -8.33
N ASP A 305 14.42 2.79 -8.89
CA ASP A 305 14.46 1.92 -10.09
C ASP A 305 14.03 0.46 -9.87
N THR A 306 13.85 0.04 -8.62
CA THR A 306 13.53 -1.35 -8.25
C THR A 306 12.59 -1.37 -7.06
N LEU A 307 11.63 -2.30 -7.09
CA LEU A 307 10.81 -2.68 -5.93
C LEU A 307 11.55 -3.71 -5.07
N LEU A 308 10.96 -4.89 -4.84
CA LEU A 308 11.66 -6.00 -4.18
C LEU A 308 12.66 -6.69 -5.12
N THR A 309 12.18 -7.06 -6.31
CA THR A 309 12.97 -7.73 -7.36
C THR A 309 12.60 -7.30 -8.78
N ALA A 310 11.47 -6.60 -8.94
CA ALA A 310 10.96 -6.17 -10.24
C ALA A 310 11.38 -4.72 -10.51
N ASP A 311 11.55 -4.41 -11.80
CA ASP A 311 11.85 -3.07 -12.27
C ASP A 311 10.72 -2.11 -11.93
N ASN A 312 11.09 -0.87 -11.61
CA ASN A 312 10.17 0.22 -11.35
C ASN A 312 10.59 1.44 -12.18
N PRO A 313 9.68 2.35 -12.55
CA PRO A 313 10.08 3.60 -13.16
C PRO A 313 11.11 4.32 -12.29
N GLY A 314 12.24 4.70 -12.90
CA GLY A 314 13.26 5.47 -12.20
C GLY A 314 12.80 6.89 -11.87
N GLU A 315 13.51 7.52 -10.94
CA GLU A 315 13.13 8.84 -10.38
C GLU A 315 13.00 9.92 -11.46
N ASP A 316 13.84 9.87 -12.50
CA ASP A 316 13.77 10.78 -13.64
C ASP A 316 12.47 10.64 -14.44
N LYS A 317 11.97 9.41 -14.62
CA LYS A 317 10.73 9.16 -15.37
C LYS A 317 9.53 9.63 -14.56
N ASP A 318 9.52 9.33 -13.25
CA ASP A 318 8.47 9.76 -12.34
C ASP A 318 8.39 11.27 -12.24
N SER A 319 9.54 11.95 -12.08
CA SER A 319 9.62 13.41 -11.99
C SER A 319 9.12 14.10 -13.27
N LYS A 320 9.46 13.56 -14.45
CA LYS A 320 8.98 14.08 -15.75
C LYS A 320 7.47 13.93 -15.90
N LEU A 321 6.92 12.76 -15.53
CA LEU A 321 5.48 12.54 -15.59
C LEU A 321 4.74 13.45 -14.61
N PHE A 322 5.26 13.59 -13.38
CA PHE A 322 4.67 14.47 -12.37
C PHE A 322 4.66 15.92 -12.84
N ALA A 323 5.77 16.41 -13.41
CA ALA A 323 5.83 17.76 -13.99
C ALA A 323 4.82 17.95 -15.14
N LYS A 324 4.65 16.95 -16.02
CA LYS A 324 3.66 16.97 -17.11
C LYS A 324 2.22 17.03 -16.61
N LEU A 325 1.93 16.32 -15.51
CA LEU A 325 0.59 16.24 -14.92
C LEU A 325 0.30 17.34 -13.89
N GLY A 326 1.31 18.10 -13.45
CA GLY A 326 1.20 19.08 -12.37
C GLY A 326 1.07 18.44 -10.98
N LEU A 327 1.64 17.25 -10.78
CA LEU A 327 1.66 16.55 -9.50
C LEU A 327 2.92 16.88 -8.71
N SER A 328 2.83 16.83 -7.38
CA SER A 328 3.96 17.05 -6.48
C SER A 328 3.95 16.06 -5.31
N ALA A 329 5.09 15.90 -4.65
CA ALA A 329 5.20 15.08 -3.45
C ALA A 329 4.30 15.61 -2.33
N LEU A 330 3.69 14.69 -1.57
CA LEU A 330 3.00 15.00 -0.33
C LEU A 330 4.01 15.45 0.74
N ASP A 331 3.75 16.60 1.35
CA ASP A 331 4.54 17.09 2.49
C ASP A 331 4.07 16.37 3.76
N ILE A 332 4.85 15.41 4.26
CA ILE A 332 4.55 14.76 5.55
C ILE A 332 5.25 15.54 6.66
N GLN A 333 4.47 16.20 7.51
CA GLN A 333 4.95 16.64 8.82
C GLN A 333 4.98 15.42 9.75
N ILE A 334 6.16 14.89 9.97
CA ILE A 334 6.36 13.88 11.02
C ILE A 334 6.37 14.64 12.34
N ALA A 335 5.38 14.37 13.20
CA ALA A 335 5.31 15.00 14.51
C ALA A 335 6.63 14.76 15.25
N ASP A 336 7.23 15.84 15.75
CA ASP A 336 8.45 15.75 16.55
C ASP A 336 8.10 14.94 17.82
N PRO A 337 8.82 13.84 18.14
CA PRO A 337 8.57 13.09 19.36
C PRO A 337 8.60 13.97 20.61
N HIS A 338 9.35 15.09 20.59
CA HIS A 338 9.37 16.06 21.69
C HIS A 338 8.07 16.88 21.83
N GLU A 339 7.35 17.14 20.73
CA GLU A 339 6.07 17.87 20.75
C GLU A 339 4.91 16.98 21.19
N ALA A 340 4.94 15.69 20.86
CA ALA A 340 3.94 14.71 21.31
C ALA A 340 3.97 14.52 22.85
N GLU A 341 5.15 14.53 23.46
CA GLU A 341 5.32 14.41 24.91
C GLU A 341 4.86 15.69 25.64
N LEU A 342 5.12 16.87 25.06
CA LEU A 342 4.63 18.17 25.55
C LEU A 342 3.10 18.30 25.46
N ALA A 343 2.48 17.79 24.39
CA ALA A 343 1.02 17.77 24.25
C ALA A 343 0.37 16.83 25.29
N SER A 344 0.98 15.67 25.55
CA SER A 344 0.48 14.72 26.56
C SER A 344 0.58 15.26 27.99
N THR A 345 1.64 15.99 28.31
CA THR A 345 1.85 16.60 29.64
C THR A 345 1.01 17.85 29.85
N ALA A 346 0.67 18.59 28.79
CA ALA A 346 -0.29 19.69 28.86
C ALA A 346 -1.71 19.20 29.17
N VAL A 347 -2.17 18.13 28.50
CA VAL A 347 -3.49 17.51 28.77
C VAL A 347 -3.60 16.93 30.18
N GLN A 348 -2.51 16.33 30.71
CA GLN A 348 -2.49 15.82 32.09
C GLN A 348 -2.42 16.93 33.15
N ARG A 349 -1.91 18.13 32.82
CA ARG A 349 -1.91 19.28 33.73
C ARG A 349 -3.29 19.92 33.83
N ASP A 350 -4.02 20.04 32.73
CA ASP A 350 -5.39 20.59 32.73
C ASP A 350 -6.37 19.67 33.46
N ALA A 351 -6.23 18.34 33.31
CA ALA A 351 -7.06 17.36 34.03
C ALA A 351 -6.82 17.29 35.55
N ARG A 352 -5.72 17.88 36.06
CA ARG A 352 -5.42 17.96 37.50
C ARG A 352 -5.80 19.31 38.12
N GLN A 353 -6.25 20.27 37.32
CA GLN A 353 -6.70 21.59 37.77
C GLN A 353 -8.23 21.77 37.68
N SER A 354 -8.95 20.76 37.18
CA SER A 354 -10.42 20.71 37.08
C SER A 354 -11.06 19.93 38.21
#